data_AF-A0A9D9UKP8-F1
#
_entry.id   AF-A0A9D9UKP8-F1
#
_cell.length_a   1.000
_cell.length_b   1.000
_cell.length_c   1.000
_cell.angle_alpha   90.00
_cell.angle_beta   90.00
_cell.angle_gamma   90.00
#
_symmetry.space_group_name_H-M   'P 1'
#
loop_
_entity.id
_entity.type
_entity.pdbx_description
1 polymer ?
#
loop_
_entity_poly.entity_id
_entity_poly.type
_entity_poly.pdbx_seq_one_letter_code
_entity_poly.pdbx_strand_id
1 'polypeptide(L)'
;MFKTTFHFSIFIAFLLSPGIVSGQVTGVKYFIKHNTKTNLYDCHLIITEGSATSTIHRTQFNAQYSIVAPTGSIMQIAERYFPLQDHQTYTGTKPCEWKIASVIRTPEVTPDKDYFGIVPTLGPSAQYDNIKAGDTIKIFSISVEPKPKNSSEVRIFDNTSDPTSSATGMRGANFGNGFTIGGITQCYTGNHTPTSTSKQKFIDKSKNKDLKMKSKG
;
A
#
# COMPACT_ATOMS: atom_id res chain seq x y z
N MET A 1 -15.26 -77.12 10.65
CA MET A 1 -14.69 -76.44 9.47
C MET A 1 -15.07 -74.97 9.57
N PHE A 2 -14.16 -74.13 10.07
CA PHE A 2 -14.39 -72.71 10.34
C PHE A 2 -14.43 -71.93 9.02
N LYS A 3 -15.48 -71.13 8.78
CA LYS A 3 -15.54 -70.16 7.69
C LYS A 3 -15.26 -68.77 8.26
N THR A 4 -14.06 -68.28 7.99
CA THR A 4 -13.55 -66.98 8.41
C THR A 4 -14.14 -65.88 7.55
N THR A 5 -14.69 -64.86 8.20
CA THR A 5 -15.25 -63.63 7.64
C THR A 5 -14.14 -62.74 7.08
N PHE A 6 -14.26 -62.24 5.84
CA PHE A 6 -13.34 -61.24 5.28
C PHE A 6 -14.09 -59.93 5.11
N HIS A 7 -13.84 -58.95 5.98
CA HIS A 7 -14.35 -57.58 5.86
C HIS A 7 -13.41 -56.78 4.96
N PHE A 8 -13.93 -56.30 3.83
CA PHE A 8 -13.21 -55.44 2.90
C PHE A 8 -13.46 -53.98 3.30
N SER A 9 -12.58 -53.42 4.15
CA SER A 9 -12.60 -52.00 4.49
C SER A 9 -11.99 -51.18 3.35
N ILE A 10 -12.84 -50.57 2.52
CA ILE A 10 -12.42 -49.57 1.53
C ILE A 10 -12.12 -48.27 2.28
N PHE A 11 -10.84 -47.96 2.44
CA PHE A 11 -10.36 -46.65 2.87
C PHE A 11 -10.38 -45.72 1.65
N ILE A 12 -11.44 -44.92 1.49
CA ILE A 12 -11.45 -43.80 0.51
C ILE A 12 -10.54 -42.71 1.08
N ALA A 13 -9.30 -42.65 0.59
CA ALA A 13 -8.43 -41.51 0.79
C ALA A 13 -9.03 -40.31 0.03
N PHE A 14 -9.70 -39.41 0.77
CA PHE A 14 -10.05 -38.08 0.27
C PHE A 14 -8.73 -37.36 -0.03
N LEU A 15 -8.34 -37.35 -1.31
CA LEU A 15 -7.35 -36.44 -1.86
C LEU A 15 -7.91 -35.01 -1.68
N LEU A 16 -7.56 -34.38 -0.55
CA LEU A 16 -7.58 -32.95 -0.37
C LEU A 16 -6.65 -32.35 -1.43
N SER A 17 -7.16 -32.10 -2.63
CA SER A 17 -6.54 -31.17 -3.55
C SER A 17 -6.41 -29.85 -2.80
N PRO A 18 -5.20 -29.32 -2.53
CA PRO A 18 -5.10 -27.95 -2.06
C PRO A 18 -5.73 -27.10 -3.16
N GLY A 19 -6.87 -26.49 -2.84
CA GLY A 19 -7.53 -25.56 -3.75
C GLY A 19 -6.48 -24.59 -4.26
N ILE A 20 -6.44 -24.39 -5.58
CA ILE A 20 -5.58 -23.39 -6.21
C ILE A 20 -5.85 -22.09 -5.46
N VAL A 21 -4.89 -21.68 -4.62
CA VAL A 21 -4.99 -20.42 -3.90
C VAL A 21 -5.09 -19.36 -4.98
N SER A 22 -6.29 -18.79 -5.16
CA SER A 22 -6.50 -17.72 -6.12
C SER A 22 -5.57 -16.58 -5.73
N GLY A 23 -4.53 -16.37 -6.53
CA GLY A 23 -3.44 -15.43 -6.25
C GLY A 23 -3.87 -13.99 -6.46
N GLN A 24 -4.79 -13.50 -5.62
CA GLN A 24 -5.11 -12.08 -5.47
C GLN A 24 -4.72 -11.59 -4.08
N VAL A 25 -4.32 -10.31 -4.00
CA VAL A 25 -4.14 -9.61 -2.72
C VAL A 25 -5.52 -9.27 -2.15
N THR A 26 -5.74 -9.62 -0.88
CA THR A 26 -7.02 -9.36 -0.19
C THR A 26 -6.86 -8.35 0.94
N GLY A 27 -5.63 -8.10 1.40
CA GLY A 27 -5.35 -7.22 2.53
C GLY A 27 -4.10 -6.38 2.32
N VAL A 28 -4.27 -5.07 2.53
CA VAL A 28 -3.24 -4.05 2.39
C VAL A 28 -3.36 -3.06 3.54
N LYS A 29 -2.21 -2.70 4.13
CA LYS A 29 -2.10 -1.54 5.02
C LYS A 29 -1.19 -0.47 4.43
N TYR A 30 -1.46 0.78 4.76
CA TYR A 30 -0.52 1.87 4.47
C TYR A 30 0.45 2.09 5.62
N PHE A 31 1.66 2.53 5.29
CA PHE A 31 2.71 2.81 6.25
C PHE A 31 3.55 4.01 5.81
N ILE A 32 3.74 4.98 6.70
CA ILE A 32 4.59 6.14 6.47
C ILE A 32 5.79 6.11 7.40
N LYS A 33 6.97 6.40 6.85
CA LYS A 33 8.22 6.42 7.61
C LYS A 33 9.03 7.66 7.24
N HIS A 34 9.39 8.45 8.24
CA HIS A 34 10.32 9.55 8.05
C HIS A 34 11.76 9.03 7.89
N ASN A 35 12.41 9.41 6.79
CA ASN A 35 13.81 9.13 6.52
C ASN A 35 14.67 10.33 6.92
N THR A 36 15.34 10.22 8.06
CA THR A 36 16.14 11.33 8.63
C THR A 36 17.36 11.72 7.79
N LYS A 37 17.79 10.90 6.84
CA LYS A 37 18.91 11.22 5.94
C LYS A 37 18.48 12.12 4.80
N THR A 38 17.32 11.85 4.21
CA THR A 38 16.78 12.62 3.08
C THR A 38 15.76 13.67 3.52
N ASN A 39 15.31 13.64 4.77
CA ASN A 39 14.16 14.39 5.30
C ASN A 39 12.86 14.16 4.52
N LEU A 40 12.73 13.03 3.82
CA LEU A 40 11.50 12.65 3.13
C LEU A 40 10.64 11.72 3.99
N TYR A 41 9.33 11.76 3.78
CA TYR A 41 8.41 10.76 4.32
C TYR A 41 8.15 9.71 3.25
N ASP A 42 8.64 8.51 3.49
CA ASP A 42 8.51 7.37 2.61
C ASP A 42 7.14 6.71 2.83
N CYS A 43 6.29 6.76 1.81
CA CYS A 43 4.96 6.18 1.82
C CYS A 43 5.01 4.77 1.23
N HIS A 44 4.44 3.82 1.97
CA HIS A 44 4.54 2.40 1.66
C HIS A 44 3.17 1.73 1.70
N LEU A 45 3.14 0.61 1.00
CA LEU A 45 2.09 -0.37 1.00
C LEU A 45 2.63 -1.66 1.64
N ILE A 46 1.91 -2.21 2.62
CA ILE A 46 2.21 -3.49 3.25
C ILE A 46 1.15 -4.49 2.83
N ILE A 47 1.55 -5.56 2.15
CA ILE A 47 0.64 -6.67 1.83
C ILE A 47 0.45 -7.47 3.11
N THR A 48 -0.76 -7.49 3.65
CA THR A 48 -1.07 -8.26 4.86
C THR A 48 -1.62 -9.63 4.53
N GLU A 49 -2.32 -9.78 3.41
CA GLU A 49 -2.99 -11.02 3.02
C GLU A 49 -3.00 -11.23 1.50
N GLY A 50 -2.95 -12.50 1.09
CA GLY A 50 -2.95 -12.90 -0.31
C GLY A 50 -1.60 -12.73 -1.01
N SER A 51 -1.64 -12.82 -2.34
CA SER A 51 -0.48 -12.64 -3.22
C SER A 51 -0.93 -12.28 -4.62
N ALA A 52 -0.06 -11.76 -5.47
CA ALA A 52 -0.37 -11.52 -6.87
C ALA A 52 0.84 -11.84 -7.75
N THR A 53 0.62 -12.71 -8.73
CA THR A 53 1.64 -13.17 -9.68
C THR A 53 1.23 -13.02 -11.15
N SER A 54 -0.07 -13.06 -11.44
CA SER A 54 -0.59 -12.78 -12.78
C SER A 54 -0.56 -11.28 -13.07
N THR A 55 -0.48 -10.90 -14.35
CA THR A 55 -0.49 -9.49 -14.77
C THR A 55 -1.71 -8.74 -14.24
N ILE A 56 -2.90 -9.35 -14.36
CA ILE A 56 -4.14 -8.71 -13.90
C ILE A 56 -4.08 -8.47 -12.38
N HIS A 57 -3.73 -9.49 -11.59
CA HIS A 57 -3.71 -9.37 -10.13
C HIS A 57 -2.61 -8.43 -9.60
N ARG A 58 -1.57 -8.15 -10.39
CA ARG A 58 -0.53 -7.16 -10.06
C ARG A 58 -0.87 -5.75 -10.54
N THR A 59 -1.93 -5.56 -11.31
CA THR A 59 -2.32 -4.24 -11.84
C THR A 59 -3.00 -3.42 -10.75
N GLN A 60 -2.47 -2.23 -10.49
CA GLN A 60 -3.09 -1.26 -9.59
C GLN A 60 -4.30 -0.62 -10.28
N PHE A 61 -5.39 -0.49 -9.53
CA PHE A 61 -6.57 0.27 -9.94
C PHE A 61 -6.65 1.57 -9.11
N ASN A 62 -7.81 1.84 -8.52
CA ASN A 62 -8.01 3.02 -7.68
C ASN A 62 -7.21 2.92 -6.38
N ALA A 63 -6.66 4.05 -5.96
CA ALA A 63 -6.08 4.22 -4.65
C ALA A 63 -6.26 5.68 -4.19
N GLN A 64 -6.40 5.85 -2.89
CA GLN A 64 -6.29 7.14 -2.22
C GLN A 64 -5.42 6.94 -1.00
N TYR A 65 -4.30 7.66 -0.95
CA TYR A 65 -3.36 7.72 0.17
C TYR A 65 -3.39 9.14 0.73
N SER A 66 -4.18 9.35 1.77
CA SER A 66 -4.36 10.65 2.38
C SER A 66 -3.43 10.86 3.56
N ILE A 67 -2.92 12.07 3.69
CA ILE A 67 -1.95 12.46 4.71
C ILE A 67 -2.48 13.67 5.48
N VAL A 68 -2.23 13.66 6.78
CA VAL A 68 -2.47 14.76 7.70
C VAL A 68 -1.12 15.35 8.09
N ALA A 69 -1.00 16.66 8.04
CA ALA A 69 0.19 17.41 8.44
C ALA A 69 -0.19 18.64 9.28
N PRO A 70 0.75 19.30 9.97
CA PRO A 70 0.50 20.58 10.62
C PRO A 70 -0.07 21.63 9.65
N THR A 71 -0.88 22.54 10.16
CA THR A 71 -1.31 23.73 9.42
C THR A 71 -0.13 24.49 8.81
N GLY A 72 -0.32 24.97 7.57
CA GLY A 72 0.68 25.70 6.80
C GLY A 72 1.65 24.82 6.02
N SER A 73 1.46 23.49 6.02
CA SER A 73 2.39 22.53 5.39
C SER A 73 2.32 22.54 3.86
N ILE A 74 3.35 22.97 3.17
CA ILE A 74 3.53 22.76 1.74
C ILE A 74 4.05 21.33 1.52
N MET A 75 3.23 20.48 0.89
CA MET A 75 3.57 19.10 0.57
C MET A 75 3.87 18.93 -0.91
N GLN A 76 4.91 18.17 -1.23
CA GLN A 76 5.25 17.80 -2.61
C GLN A 76 5.62 16.32 -2.70
N ILE A 77 5.31 15.69 -3.84
CA ILE A 77 5.78 14.33 -4.13
C ILE A 77 7.18 14.43 -4.71
N ALA A 78 8.17 14.12 -3.89
CA ALA A 78 9.59 14.24 -4.23
C ALA A 78 10.05 13.10 -5.15
N GLU A 79 9.62 11.87 -4.87
CA GLU A 79 10.07 10.68 -5.60
C GLU A 79 8.92 9.67 -5.76
N ARG A 80 8.95 8.88 -6.83
CA ARG A 80 7.95 7.84 -7.14
C ARG A 80 8.68 6.52 -7.39
N TYR A 81 8.06 5.41 -7.01
CA TYR A 81 8.68 4.08 -7.06
C TYR A 81 7.77 3.06 -7.75
N PHE A 82 6.84 2.45 -7.01
CA PHE A 82 5.85 1.50 -7.53
C PHE A 82 4.43 2.06 -7.44
N PRO A 83 3.47 1.52 -8.23
CA PRO A 83 3.67 0.54 -9.30
C PRO A 83 4.41 1.13 -10.52
N LEU A 84 4.86 0.29 -11.45
CA LEU A 84 5.58 0.72 -12.65
C LEU A 84 4.65 0.67 -13.87
N GLN A 85 4.71 1.71 -14.71
CA GLN A 85 3.97 1.81 -15.97
C GLN A 85 4.42 0.71 -16.93
N ASP A 86 3.45 0.13 -17.66
CA ASP A 86 3.67 -0.90 -18.68
C ASP A 86 4.60 -2.05 -18.22
N HIS A 87 4.32 -2.54 -17.01
CA HIS A 87 5.15 -3.52 -16.32
C HIS A 87 4.53 -4.94 -16.34
N GLN A 88 3.72 -5.24 -17.35
CA GLN A 88 3.06 -6.53 -17.53
C GLN A 88 4.07 -7.68 -17.65
N THR A 89 5.19 -7.44 -18.35
CA THR A 89 6.28 -8.40 -18.58
C THR A 89 7.53 -8.13 -17.73
N TYR A 90 7.40 -7.37 -16.64
CA TYR A 90 8.48 -7.01 -15.72
C TYR A 90 9.57 -6.10 -16.31
N THR A 91 9.32 -5.46 -17.45
CA THR A 91 10.31 -4.60 -18.14
C THR A 91 10.08 -3.11 -17.91
N GLY A 92 8.90 -2.69 -17.48
CA GLY A 92 8.61 -1.28 -17.15
C GLY A 92 9.59 -0.72 -16.12
N THR A 93 10.04 0.52 -16.33
CA THR A 93 11.01 1.23 -15.47
C THR A 93 10.50 2.57 -14.96
N LYS A 94 9.40 3.08 -15.54
CA LYS A 94 8.82 4.38 -15.16
C LYS A 94 7.79 4.17 -14.06
N PRO A 95 7.91 4.83 -12.90
CA PRO A 95 6.88 4.82 -11.87
C PRO A 95 5.53 5.34 -12.36
N CYS A 96 4.44 4.82 -11.79
CA CYS A 96 3.11 5.39 -11.91
C CYS A 96 3.12 6.83 -11.38
N GLU A 97 2.43 7.72 -12.08
CA GLU A 97 2.29 9.10 -11.63
C GLU A 97 1.31 9.20 -10.47
N TRP A 98 1.78 9.71 -9.33
CA TRP A 98 0.94 10.10 -8.21
C TRP A 98 0.80 11.62 -8.17
N LYS A 99 -0.35 12.12 -7.74
CA LYS A 99 -0.63 13.56 -7.60
C LYS A 99 -1.41 13.85 -6.34
N ILE A 100 -1.14 15.01 -5.76
CA ILE A 100 -1.99 15.61 -4.72
C ILE A 100 -3.24 16.15 -5.44
N ALA A 101 -4.37 15.47 -5.29
CA ALA A 101 -5.61 15.78 -5.99
C ALA A 101 -6.55 16.68 -5.18
N SER A 102 -6.44 16.64 -3.85
CA SER A 102 -7.26 17.45 -2.96
C SER A 102 -6.44 17.95 -1.78
N VAL A 103 -6.74 19.17 -1.33
CA VAL A 103 -6.16 19.76 -0.13
C VAL A 103 -7.26 20.49 0.62
N ILE A 104 -7.38 20.24 1.92
CA ILE A 104 -8.12 21.09 2.85
C ILE A 104 -7.13 21.68 3.84
N ARG A 105 -7.15 23.00 3.93
CA ARG A 105 -6.32 23.77 4.84
C ARG A 105 -7.15 24.15 6.06
N THR A 106 -6.61 23.93 7.25
CA THR A 106 -7.16 24.44 8.52
C THR A 106 -8.68 24.32 8.64
N PRO A 107 -9.28 23.13 8.51
CA PRO A 107 -10.71 23.00 8.67
C PRO A 107 -11.10 23.31 10.12
N GLU A 108 -12.29 23.89 10.32
CA GLU A 108 -12.76 24.34 11.64
C GLU A 108 -12.76 23.25 12.71
N VAL A 109 -13.01 21.99 12.33
CA VAL A 109 -12.98 20.84 13.24
C VAL A 109 -11.58 20.51 13.76
N THR A 110 -10.52 20.85 13.00
CA THR A 110 -9.12 20.59 13.33
C THR A 110 -8.23 21.71 12.75
N PRO A 111 -8.29 22.93 13.32
CA PRO A 111 -7.68 24.12 12.74
C PRO A 111 -6.14 24.08 12.74
N ASP A 112 -5.54 23.16 13.48
CA ASP A 112 -4.11 22.91 13.55
C ASP A 112 -3.58 21.94 12.48
N LYS A 113 -4.47 21.40 11.61
CA LYS A 113 -4.14 20.38 10.61
C LYS A 113 -4.46 20.81 9.18
N ASP A 114 -3.68 20.26 8.25
CA ASP A 114 -3.96 20.25 6.83
C ASP A 114 -4.09 18.81 6.32
N TYR A 115 -4.99 18.58 5.37
CA TYR A 115 -5.33 17.28 4.80
C TYR A 115 -4.99 17.25 3.31
N PHE A 116 -4.32 16.19 2.86
CA PHE A 116 -3.86 16.02 1.49
C PHE A 116 -4.32 14.67 0.96
N GLY A 117 -5.07 14.66 -0.14
CA GLY A 117 -5.50 13.45 -0.81
C GLY A 117 -4.59 13.17 -1.99
N ILE A 118 -3.87 12.04 -1.94
CA ILE A 118 -2.93 11.65 -2.99
C ILE A 118 -3.48 10.44 -3.74
N VAL A 119 -3.54 10.54 -5.07
CA VAL A 119 -4.13 9.51 -5.93
C VAL A 119 -3.19 9.18 -7.10
N PRO A 120 -3.22 7.95 -7.60
CA PRO A 120 -2.47 7.59 -8.80
C PRO A 120 -3.19 8.10 -10.06
N THR A 121 -2.44 8.25 -11.13
CA THR A 121 -2.98 8.40 -12.48
C THR A 121 -3.20 7.02 -13.06
N LEU A 122 -4.43 6.73 -13.49
CA LEU A 122 -4.84 5.39 -13.92
C LEU A 122 -4.34 5.01 -15.34
N GLY A 123 -3.76 5.97 -16.07
CA GLY A 123 -3.24 5.79 -17.43
C GLY A 123 -1.84 6.40 -17.58
N PRO A 124 -0.85 5.66 -18.11
CA PRO A 124 -0.91 4.25 -18.54
C PRO A 124 -1.09 3.29 -17.35
N SER A 125 -1.50 2.05 -17.66
CA SER A 125 -1.66 1.03 -16.62
C SER A 125 -0.34 0.77 -15.90
N ALA A 126 -0.39 0.50 -14.60
CA ALA A 126 0.79 0.24 -13.81
C ALA A 126 0.67 -1.05 -12.99
N GLN A 127 1.76 -1.81 -12.93
CA GLN A 127 1.83 -3.11 -12.26
C GLN A 127 2.96 -3.13 -11.22
N TYR A 128 2.73 -3.87 -10.15
CA TYR A 128 3.78 -4.25 -9.20
C TYR A 128 4.59 -5.43 -9.73
N ASP A 129 5.74 -5.71 -9.14
CA ASP A 129 6.39 -7.03 -9.23
C ASP A 129 5.51 -8.12 -8.57
N ASN A 130 5.98 -9.38 -8.55
CA ASN A 130 5.33 -10.41 -7.75
C ASN A 130 5.33 -10.03 -6.27
N ILE A 131 4.12 -9.99 -5.71
CA ILE A 131 3.86 -9.55 -4.33
C ILE A 131 3.13 -10.63 -3.55
N LYS A 132 3.38 -10.69 -2.25
CA LYS A 132 2.77 -11.63 -1.30
C LYS A 132 2.70 -11.01 0.09
N ALA A 133 1.86 -11.58 0.95
CA ALA A 133 1.78 -11.21 2.36
C ALA A 133 3.18 -11.10 3.01
N GLY A 134 3.38 -10.03 3.78
CA GLY A 134 4.65 -9.66 4.39
C GLY A 134 5.51 -8.71 3.56
N ASP A 135 5.23 -8.52 2.27
CA ASP A 135 5.96 -7.56 1.44
C ASP A 135 5.64 -6.12 1.87
N THR A 136 6.69 -5.29 1.97
CA THR A 136 6.58 -3.83 2.13
C THR A 136 7.12 -3.16 0.88
N ILE A 137 6.29 -2.33 0.26
CA ILE A 137 6.53 -1.76 -1.06
C ILE A 137 6.47 -0.25 -0.93
N LYS A 138 7.58 0.42 -1.19
CA LYS A 138 7.60 1.88 -1.28
C LYS A 138 6.89 2.33 -2.57
N ILE A 139 5.94 3.24 -2.45
CA ILE A 139 5.14 3.73 -3.59
C ILE A 139 5.59 5.13 -4.04
N PHE A 140 5.81 6.03 -3.09
CA PHE A 140 6.34 7.37 -3.33
C PHE A 140 6.95 7.94 -2.04
N SER A 141 7.68 9.04 -2.15
CA SER A 141 8.16 9.84 -1.03
C SER A 141 7.66 11.27 -1.17
N ILE A 142 7.33 11.89 -0.04
CA ILE A 142 6.93 13.29 0.02
C ILE A 142 7.94 14.13 0.81
N SER A 143 8.05 15.40 0.44
CA SER A 143 8.62 16.45 1.27
C SER A 143 7.49 17.28 1.90
N VAL A 144 7.75 17.83 3.08
CA VAL A 144 6.82 18.69 3.82
C VAL A 144 7.59 19.88 4.36
N GLU A 145 7.17 21.08 3.96
CA GLU A 145 7.76 22.37 4.38
C GLU A 145 6.71 23.27 5.04
N PRO A 146 7.03 24.05 6.08
CA PRO A 146 8.27 24.00 6.83
C PRO A 146 8.46 22.63 7.48
N LYS A 147 9.72 22.22 7.68
CA LYS A 147 10.04 20.97 8.37
C LYS A 147 9.24 20.82 9.68
N PRO A 148 8.43 19.76 9.83
CA PRO A 148 7.67 19.52 11.06
C PRO A 148 8.57 19.40 12.29
N LYS A 149 8.07 19.84 13.44
CA LYS A 149 8.83 19.77 14.70
C LYS A 149 9.04 18.32 15.13
N ASN A 150 8.03 17.49 14.91
CA ASN A 150 8.10 16.06 15.15
C ASN A 150 7.66 15.30 13.89
N SER A 151 8.41 14.26 13.51
CA SER A 151 8.04 13.42 12.37
C SER A 151 6.70 12.70 12.56
N SER A 152 6.19 12.56 13.78
CA SER A 152 4.85 11.99 14.01
C SER A 152 3.71 12.95 13.68
N GLU A 153 3.99 14.24 13.45
CA GLU A 153 2.98 15.23 13.06
C GLU A 153 2.51 15.04 11.61
N VAL A 154 3.34 14.40 10.78
CA VAL A 154 2.96 13.96 9.44
C VAL A 154 2.60 12.49 9.52
N ARG A 155 1.31 12.20 9.35
CA ARG A 155 0.76 10.85 9.49
C ARG A 155 -0.26 10.55 8.40
N ILE A 156 -0.55 9.26 8.22
CA ILE A 156 -1.63 8.84 7.33
C ILE A 156 -2.97 9.23 7.97
N PHE A 157 -3.93 9.62 7.16
CA PHE A 157 -5.32 9.81 7.57
C PHE A 157 -5.89 8.50 8.14
N ASP A 158 -6.63 8.56 9.23
CA ASP A 158 -7.30 7.42 9.83
C ASP A 158 -8.79 7.48 9.52
N ASN A 159 -9.26 6.54 8.71
CA ASN A 159 -10.66 6.45 8.28
C ASN A 159 -11.66 6.33 9.44
N THR A 160 -11.21 5.97 10.64
CA THR A 160 -12.07 5.78 11.82
C THR A 160 -12.10 6.98 12.76
N SER A 161 -11.01 7.75 12.83
CA SER A 161 -10.83 8.78 13.86
C SER A 161 -10.67 10.19 13.30
N ASP A 162 -10.24 10.36 12.04
CA ASP A 162 -10.15 11.68 11.43
C ASP A 162 -11.50 12.18 10.90
N PRO A 163 -11.67 13.50 10.73
CA PRO A 163 -12.94 14.10 10.31
C PRO A 163 -13.46 13.57 8.97
N THR A 164 -14.74 13.22 8.94
CA THR A 164 -15.43 12.82 7.70
C THR A 164 -15.67 14.02 6.79
N SER A 165 -16.08 13.76 5.55
CA SER A 165 -16.40 14.82 4.57
C SER A 165 -17.52 15.75 5.01
N SER A 166 -18.39 15.31 5.92
CA SER A 166 -19.49 16.10 6.47
C SER A 166 -19.10 16.93 7.70
N ALA A 167 -17.88 16.78 8.22
CA ALA A 167 -17.43 17.55 9.38
C ALA A 167 -17.23 19.03 9.03
N THR A 168 -17.40 19.90 10.02
CA THR A 168 -17.31 21.35 9.86
C THR A 168 -15.94 21.76 9.30
N GLY A 169 -15.93 22.60 8.27
CA GLY A 169 -14.71 23.03 7.57
C GLY A 169 -14.15 22.04 6.54
N MET A 170 -14.67 20.80 6.45
CA MET A 170 -14.19 19.82 5.46
C MET A 170 -14.76 20.03 4.05
N ARG A 171 -15.82 20.84 3.91
CA ARG A 171 -16.37 21.29 2.61
C ARG A 171 -16.73 20.13 1.65
N GLY A 172 -17.14 18.98 2.19
CA GLY A 172 -17.49 17.80 1.40
C GLY A 172 -16.28 16.99 0.88
N ALA A 173 -15.05 17.41 1.15
CA ALA A 173 -13.86 16.68 0.71
C ALA A 173 -13.69 15.37 1.49
N ASN A 174 -13.55 14.25 0.78
CA ASN A 174 -13.34 12.94 1.38
C ASN A 174 -11.85 12.56 1.35
N PHE A 175 -11.26 12.38 2.54
CA PHE A 175 -9.87 11.94 2.70
C PHE A 175 -9.76 10.46 3.11
N GLY A 176 -10.85 9.70 3.09
CA GLY A 176 -10.83 8.27 3.37
C GLY A 176 -9.86 7.51 2.46
N ASN A 177 -8.94 6.77 3.07
CA ASN A 177 -8.01 5.91 2.37
C ASN A 177 -8.72 4.73 1.73
N GLY A 178 -8.20 4.31 0.58
CA GLY A 178 -8.66 3.13 -0.13
C GLY A 178 -7.57 2.62 -1.07
N PHE A 179 -7.63 1.34 -1.39
CA PHE A 179 -6.67 0.70 -2.29
C PHE A 179 -7.31 -0.50 -2.98
N THR A 180 -7.09 -0.61 -4.29
CA THR A 180 -7.60 -1.71 -5.12
C THR A 180 -6.51 -2.20 -6.06
N ILE A 181 -6.41 -3.52 -6.18
CA ILE A 181 -5.43 -4.20 -7.02
C ILE A 181 -6.03 -5.50 -7.56
N GLY A 182 -5.77 -5.80 -8.83
CA GLY A 182 -6.36 -6.98 -9.47
C GLY A 182 -7.85 -6.89 -9.81
N GLY A 183 -8.50 -5.79 -9.46
CA GLY A 183 -9.91 -5.53 -9.68
C GLY A 183 -10.37 -4.32 -8.87
N ILE A 184 -11.69 -4.15 -8.75
CA ILE A 184 -12.32 -3.00 -8.07
C ILE A 184 -12.59 -3.22 -6.57
N THR A 185 -12.34 -4.42 -6.06
CA THR A 185 -12.57 -4.76 -4.65
C THR A 185 -11.56 -4.02 -3.76
N GLN A 186 -12.05 -3.39 -2.70
CA GLN A 186 -11.20 -2.72 -1.70
C GLN A 186 -10.36 -3.74 -0.94
N CYS A 187 -9.05 -3.51 -0.92
CA CYS A 187 -8.09 -4.31 -0.17
C CYS A 187 -7.50 -3.52 1.02
N TYR A 188 -7.79 -2.23 1.15
CA TYR A 188 -7.30 -1.42 2.26
C TYR A 188 -7.96 -1.85 3.59
N THR A 189 -7.14 -2.28 4.54
CA THR A 189 -7.57 -2.76 5.87
C THR A 189 -7.10 -1.85 7.02
N GLY A 190 -6.48 -0.71 6.71
CA GLY A 190 -6.09 0.29 7.70
C GLY A 190 -4.63 0.76 7.59
N ASN A 191 -4.19 1.49 8.61
CA ASN A 191 -2.81 1.94 8.73
C ASN A 191 -1.99 0.95 9.56
N HIS A 192 -0.72 0.81 9.21
CA HIS A 192 0.25 0.10 10.04
C HIS A 192 0.89 1.07 11.03
N THR A 193 0.71 0.78 12.31
CA THR A 193 1.43 1.44 13.39
C THR A 193 2.65 0.60 13.75
N PRO A 194 3.89 1.09 13.57
CA PRO A 194 5.06 0.34 13.96
C PRO A 194 5.06 0.15 15.48
N THR A 195 4.87 -1.09 15.95
CA THR A 195 5.03 -1.43 17.36
C THR A 195 6.50 -1.34 17.73
N SER A 196 6.81 -0.70 18.86
CA SER A 196 8.17 -0.41 19.36
C SER A 196 9.05 -1.65 19.60
N THR A 197 8.55 -2.86 19.37
CA THR A 197 9.15 -4.11 19.86
C THR A 197 9.51 -5.13 18.78
N SER A 198 9.36 -4.83 17.49
CA SER A 198 9.86 -5.75 16.45
C SER A 198 10.90 -5.09 15.56
N LYS A 199 12.13 -5.63 15.56
CA LYS A 199 13.09 -5.45 14.47
C LYS A 199 12.54 -6.21 13.25
N GLN A 200 11.44 -5.73 12.66
CA GLN A 200 10.94 -6.26 11.41
C GLN A 200 12.01 -5.98 10.35
N LYS A 201 12.51 -7.06 9.73
CA LYS A 201 13.48 -6.98 8.64
C LYS A 201 12.72 -6.47 7.41
N PHE A 202 12.62 -5.14 7.28
CA PHE A 202 12.01 -4.48 6.13
C PHE A 202 12.82 -4.85 4.87
N ILE A 203 12.33 -5.82 4.10
CA ILE A 203 12.83 -6.07 2.75
C ILE A 203 12.09 -5.12 1.82
N ASP A 204 12.66 -3.93 1.65
CA ASP A 204 12.19 -2.97 0.66
C ASP A 204 12.52 -3.48 -0.74
N LYS A 205 11.53 -4.07 -1.41
CA LYS A 205 11.68 -4.59 -2.78
C LYS A 205 12.01 -3.49 -3.79
N SER A 206 11.77 -2.21 -3.48
CA SER A 206 12.12 -1.10 -4.38
C SER A 206 13.62 -0.90 -4.54
N LYS A 207 14.43 -1.29 -3.54
CA LYS A 207 15.91 -1.14 -3.56
C LYS A 207 16.64 -2.21 -4.37
N ASN A 208 15.98 -3.30 -4.74
CA ASN A 208 16.66 -4.45 -5.36
C ASN A 208 16.95 -4.25 -6.86
N LYS A 209 16.52 -3.13 -7.47
CA LYS A 209 16.86 -2.78 -8.86
C LYS A 209 18.15 -1.97 -8.99
N ASP A 210 18.51 -1.14 -8.00
CA ASP A 210 19.74 -0.32 -8.05
C ASP A 210 21.03 -1.15 -8.01
N LEU A 211 20.99 -2.37 -7.45
CA LEU A 211 22.13 -3.28 -7.41
C LEU A 211 22.36 -4.03 -8.73
N LYS A 212 21.34 -4.17 -9.58
CA LYS A 212 21.48 -4.87 -10.88
C LYS A 212 21.98 -3.98 -12.01
N MET A 213 21.97 -2.66 -11.86
CA MET A 213 22.56 -1.74 -12.86
C MET A 213 24.07 -1.51 -12.66
N LYS A 214 24.63 -1.82 -11.48
CA LYS A 214 26.07 -1.62 -11.19
C LYS A 214 26.97 -2.82 -11.52
N SER A 215 26.42 -3.95 -11.98
CA SER A 215 27.20 -5.14 -12.34
C SER A 215 27.41 -5.33 -13.86
N LYS A 216 27.02 -4.35 -14.67
CA LYS A 216 27.32 -4.28 -16.10
C LYS A 216 28.03 -2.97 -16.41
N GLY A 217 29.29 -2.88 -15.99
CA GLY A 217 30.24 -1.82 -16.31
C GLY A 217 31.62 -2.43 -16.35
#